data_AF-A0AAN6W077-F1
#
_entry.id   AF-A0AAN6W077-F1
#
_cell.length_a   1.000
_cell.length_b   1.000
_cell.length_c   1.000
_cell.angle_alpha   90.00
_cell.angle_beta   90.00
_cell.angle_gamma   90.00
#
_symmetry.space_group_name_H-M   'P 1'
#
loop_
_entity.id
_entity.type
_entity.pdbx_description
1 polymer ?
#
loop_
_entity_poly.entity_id
_entity_poly.type
_entity_poly.pdbx_seq_one_letter_code
_entity_poly.pdbx_strand_id
1 'polypeptide(L)'
;MKFSHIVALLTAPLAVVALPAAGPEASEAVVTTEQDFSSTLLEARQNNRRPTPCVRQIDPAPSQEETDARFTEFVEVFVGSRKNISRAFEFINHNPMAQNGHASAWNILGNMWGGIQHRYIRSTIRGNMSWVNYSAPGFGTIVDRFRWEGGCIAEHWDQGERYPARK
;
A
#
# COMPACT_ATOMS: atom_id res chain seq x y z
N MET A 1 -15.87 78.87 -12.03
CA MET A 1 -16.16 77.65 -12.84
C MET A 1 -17.46 77.06 -12.33
N LYS A 2 -18.34 76.68 -13.27
CA LYS A 2 -19.75 76.35 -13.08
C LYS A 2 -19.90 75.00 -12.36
N PHE A 3 -20.64 74.94 -11.25
CA PHE A 3 -21.11 73.68 -10.68
C PHE A 3 -22.55 73.43 -11.12
N SER A 4 -22.74 72.33 -11.84
CA SER A 4 -24.00 71.89 -12.41
C SER A 4 -24.90 71.30 -11.32
N HIS A 5 -26.16 71.75 -11.29
CA HIS A 5 -27.26 71.06 -10.63
C HIS A 5 -27.64 69.78 -11.40
N ILE A 6 -28.35 68.83 -10.74
CA ILE A 6 -29.57 68.13 -11.20
C ILE A 6 -29.96 67.08 -10.12
N VAL A 7 -30.98 67.39 -9.31
CA VAL A 7 -32.40 66.93 -9.35
C VAL A 7 -32.64 65.55 -8.73
N ALA A 8 -33.41 65.56 -7.64
CA ALA A 8 -34.04 64.41 -7.01
C ALA A 8 -35.31 64.00 -7.77
N LEU A 9 -35.56 62.69 -7.88
CA LEU A 9 -36.83 62.12 -8.33
C LEU A 9 -37.19 60.92 -7.44
N LEU A 10 -38.23 61.10 -6.63
CA LEU A 10 -39.06 60.03 -6.08
C LEU A 10 -39.91 59.44 -7.22
N THR A 11 -40.07 58.11 -7.26
CA THR A 11 -41.39 57.43 -7.19
C THR A 11 -41.18 55.90 -7.21
N ALA A 12 -41.86 55.21 -6.30
CA ALA A 12 -41.85 53.75 -6.17
C ALA A 12 -42.83 53.09 -7.16
N PRO A 13 -42.75 51.76 -7.34
CA PRO A 13 -43.90 50.98 -6.90
C PRO A 13 -43.55 49.70 -6.12
N LEU A 14 -44.48 49.37 -5.23
CA LEU A 14 -44.67 48.11 -4.54
C LEU A 14 -44.83 46.95 -5.52
N ALA A 15 -44.11 45.87 -5.29
CA ALA A 15 -44.57 44.53 -5.64
C ALA A 15 -44.16 43.57 -4.52
N VAL A 16 -45.16 43.21 -3.71
CA VAL A 16 -45.13 42.11 -2.76
C VAL A 16 -45.10 40.81 -3.56
N VAL A 17 -44.08 39.98 -3.36
CA VAL A 17 -44.15 38.55 -3.72
C VAL A 17 -43.70 37.73 -2.51
N ALA A 18 -44.52 36.73 -2.23
CA ALA A 18 -44.65 36.00 -0.98
C ALA A 18 -43.44 35.14 -0.58
N LEU A 19 -43.27 34.99 0.74
CA LEU A 19 -42.51 33.90 1.37
C LEU A 19 -43.05 32.53 0.92
N PRO A 20 -42.15 31.55 0.81
CA PRO A 20 -42.31 30.31 1.55
C PRO A 20 -41.22 30.17 2.62
N ALA A 21 -41.65 29.84 3.83
CA ALA A 21 -40.79 29.44 4.93
C ALA A 21 -40.09 28.10 4.61
N ALA A 22 -38.77 28.05 4.78
CA ALA A 22 -38.01 26.87 5.16
C ALA A 22 -36.54 27.27 5.42
N GLY A 23 -36.08 27.23 6.68
CA GLY A 23 -34.67 26.86 6.94
C GLY A 23 -34.48 25.38 6.58
N PRO A 24 -33.24 24.84 6.51
CA PRO A 24 -32.20 25.06 7.52
C PRO A 24 -30.76 25.24 6.97
N GLU A 25 -29.91 25.75 7.87
CA GLU A 25 -28.52 25.31 8.11
C GLU A 25 -27.49 25.37 6.96
N ALA A 26 -26.64 26.39 7.07
CA ALA A 26 -25.27 26.34 6.55
C ALA A 26 -24.53 25.19 7.25
N SER A 27 -24.36 24.07 6.55
CA SER A 27 -23.45 22.99 6.92
C SER A 27 -22.40 22.87 5.83
N GLU A 28 -21.41 23.77 5.85
CA GLU A 28 -20.15 23.54 5.13
C GLU A 28 -19.27 22.62 5.98
N ALA A 29 -18.85 21.54 5.32
CA ALA A 29 -18.19 20.38 5.88
C ALA A 29 -16.82 20.70 6.50
N VAL A 30 -16.67 20.39 7.80
CA VAL A 30 -15.37 20.17 8.44
C VAL A 30 -15.42 18.83 9.14
N VAL A 31 -15.30 17.73 8.38
CA VAL A 31 -15.03 16.40 8.93
C VAL A 31 -14.20 15.61 7.92
N THR A 32 -12.87 15.66 8.02
CA THR A 32 -11.99 14.67 7.35
C THR A 32 -10.67 14.39 8.09
N THR A 33 -10.47 14.84 9.33
CA THR A 33 -9.22 14.56 10.07
C THR A 33 -9.30 13.32 10.95
N GLU A 34 -10.46 12.95 11.50
CA GLU A 34 -10.53 11.83 12.45
C GLU A 34 -10.61 10.45 11.81
N GLN A 35 -11.19 10.33 10.60
CA GLN A 35 -11.25 9.04 9.90
C GLN A 35 -9.87 8.60 9.41
N ASP A 36 -9.02 9.55 9.01
CA ASP A 36 -7.70 9.28 8.43
C ASP A 36 -6.69 8.85 9.52
N PHE A 37 -6.76 9.43 10.72
CA PHE A 37 -5.94 8.96 11.85
C PHE A 37 -6.37 7.58 12.35
N SER A 38 -7.66 7.29 12.36
CA SER A 38 -8.19 6.00 12.81
C SER A 38 -7.84 4.88 11.82
N SER A 39 -7.95 5.12 10.50
CA SER A 39 -7.47 4.18 9.48
C SER A 39 -5.96 3.99 9.56
N THR A 40 -5.18 5.06 9.69
CA THR A 40 -3.71 4.97 9.81
C THR A 40 -3.28 4.19 11.06
N LEU A 41 -3.95 4.39 12.20
CA LEU A 41 -3.70 3.62 13.42
C LEU A 41 -4.16 2.17 13.32
N LEU A 42 -5.26 1.91 12.62
CA LEU A 42 -5.74 0.54 12.36
C LEU A 42 -4.78 -0.20 11.42
N GLU A 43 -4.32 0.45 10.35
CA GLU A 43 -3.32 -0.07 9.43
C GLU A 43 -1.98 -0.28 10.13
N ALA A 44 -1.54 0.65 10.99
CA ALA A 44 -0.34 0.48 11.81
C ALA A 44 -0.46 -0.71 12.78
N ARG A 45 -1.64 -0.95 13.36
CA ARG A 45 -1.91 -2.14 14.20
C ARG A 45 -1.98 -3.43 13.37
N GLN A 46 -2.51 -3.38 12.15
CA GLN A 46 -2.61 -4.53 11.25
C GLN A 46 -1.25 -4.91 10.63
N ASN A 47 -0.35 -3.94 10.46
CA ASN A 47 1.03 -4.13 10.00
C ASN A 47 1.91 -4.93 10.97
N ASN A 48 1.43 -5.25 12.19
CA ASN A 48 2.18 -6.05 13.16
C ASN A 48 1.47 -7.35 13.60
N ARG A 49 0.44 -7.80 12.87
CA ARG A 49 -0.14 -9.13 13.09
C ARG A 49 0.51 -10.14 12.16
N ARG A 50 1.06 -11.22 12.74
CA ARG A 50 1.57 -12.35 11.96
C ARG A 50 0.45 -12.89 11.07
N PRO A 51 0.62 -12.93 9.73
CA PRO A 51 -0.41 -13.40 8.83
C PRO A 51 -0.56 -14.91 8.87
N THR A 52 -1.64 -15.41 8.28
CA THR A 52 -1.73 -16.82 7.91
C THR A 52 -0.72 -17.09 6.80
N PRO A 53 0.20 -18.06 6.99
CA PRO A 53 1.18 -18.40 5.97
C PRO A 53 0.54 -18.94 4.68
N CYS A 54 1.23 -18.79 3.54
CA CYS A 54 0.79 -19.28 2.24
C CYS A 54 0.72 -20.82 2.21
N VAL A 55 -0.35 -21.38 1.69
CA VAL A 55 -0.47 -22.83 1.45
C VAL A 55 -0.28 -23.11 -0.03
N ARG A 56 0.66 -24.00 -0.37
CA ARG A 56 0.94 -24.34 -1.77
C ARG A 56 -0.26 -24.99 -2.42
N GLN A 57 -0.64 -24.49 -3.60
CA GLN A 57 -1.61 -25.10 -4.46
C GLN A 57 -0.88 -26.02 -5.46
N ILE A 58 -1.07 -27.34 -5.33
CA ILE A 58 -0.36 -28.33 -6.15
C ILE A 58 -1.21 -28.82 -7.33
N ASP A 59 -2.53 -28.88 -7.16
CA ASP A 59 -3.44 -29.42 -8.17
C ASP A 59 -4.78 -28.64 -8.25
N PRO A 60 -5.05 -27.94 -9.37
CA PRO A 60 -4.07 -27.58 -10.39
C PRO A 60 -3.07 -26.58 -9.79
N ALA A 61 -1.79 -26.67 -10.14
CA ALA A 61 -0.83 -25.63 -9.78
C ALA A 61 -1.23 -24.29 -10.42
N PRO A 62 -0.93 -23.15 -9.78
CA PRO A 62 -1.17 -21.84 -10.37
C PRO A 62 -0.45 -21.71 -11.71
N SER A 63 -1.11 -21.04 -12.65
CA SER A 63 -0.51 -20.62 -13.91
C SER A 63 0.67 -19.66 -13.67
N GLN A 64 1.48 -19.47 -14.71
CA GLN A 64 2.56 -18.49 -14.65
C GLN A 64 2.00 -17.07 -14.47
N GLU A 65 0.88 -16.73 -15.13
CA GLU A 65 0.23 -15.43 -15.00
C GLU A 65 -0.21 -15.15 -13.55
N GLU A 66 -0.82 -16.14 -12.89
CA GLU A 66 -1.20 -16.01 -11.47
C GLU A 66 0.04 -15.86 -10.57
N THR A 67 1.13 -16.57 -10.88
CA THR A 67 2.38 -16.44 -10.13
C THR A 67 3.03 -15.07 -10.34
N ASP A 68 3.00 -14.53 -11.55
CA ASP A 68 3.52 -13.21 -11.88
C ASP A 68 2.69 -12.09 -11.22
N ALA A 69 1.37 -12.25 -11.16
CA ALA A 69 0.48 -11.34 -10.44
C ALA A 69 0.76 -11.35 -8.94
N ARG A 70 0.91 -12.54 -8.33
CA ARG A 70 1.29 -12.68 -6.91
C ARG A 70 2.66 -12.09 -6.62
N PHE A 71 3.63 -12.28 -7.51
CA PHE A 71 4.94 -11.65 -7.37
C PHE A 71 4.86 -10.12 -7.43
N THR A 72 4.06 -9.59 -8.35
CA THR A 72 3.84 -8.14 -8.47
C THR A 72 3.24 -7.58 -7.18
N GLU A 73 2.24 -8.25 -6.62
CA GLU A 73 1.66 -7.86 -5.34
C GLU A 73 2.68 -7.96 -4.19
N PHE A 74 3.42 -9.07 -4.11
CA PHE A 74 4.48 -9.26 -3.12
C PHE A 74 5.47 -8.10 -3.14
N VAL A 75 5.94 -7.66 -4.32
CA VAL A 75 6.87 -6.52 -4.44
C VAL A 75 6.27 -5.25 -3.85
N GLU A 76 5.00 -4.95 -4.15
CA GLU A 76 4.32 -3.74 -3.66
C GLU A 76 4.21 -3.70 -2.13
N VAL A 77 3.89 -4.84 -1.51
CA VAL A 77 3.76 -4.93 -0.05
C VAL A 77 5.10 -5.13 0.64
N PHE A 78 6.11 -5.69 -0.01
CA PHE A 78 7.42 -5.91 0.60
C PHE A 78 8.26 -4.64 0.60
N VAL A 79 8.51 -4.04 -0.58
CA VAL A 79 9.43 -2.90 -0.74
C VAL A 79 8.87 -1.76 -1.59
N GLY A 80 7.72 -1.96 -2.23
CA GLY A 80 7.07 -0.99 -3.11
C GLY A 80 6.32 0.10 -2.35
N SER A 81 5.15 0.50 -2.87
CA SER A 81 4.41 1.65 -2.33
C SER A 81 3.66 1.33 -1.03
N ARG A 82 3.14 0.11 -0.90
CA ARG A 82 2.25 -0.29 0.21
C ARG A 82 3.00 -0.69 1.49
N LYS A 83 4.20 -1.26 1.36
CA LYS A 83 5.11 -1.59 2.50
C LYS A 83 4.40 -2.19 3.72
N ASN A 84 3.68 -3.27 3.51
CA ASN A 84 2.96 -4.01 4.54
C ASN A 84 3.63 -5.38 4.73
N ILE A 85 4.45 -5.50 5.78
CA ILE A 85 5.19 -6.73 6.05
C ILE A 85 4.25 -7.89 6.39
N SER A 86 3.14 -7.65 7.10
CA SER A 86 2.10 -8.67 7.33
C SER A 86 1.61 -9.25 6.00
N ARG A 87 1.33 -8.41 5.00
CA ARG A 87 0.89 -8.87 3.68
C ARG A 87 2.00 -9.58 2.91
N ALA A 88 3.23 -9.12 3.00
CA ALA A 88 4.36 -9.79 2.33
C ALA A 88 4.54 -11.25 2.82
N PHE A 89 4.29 -11.49 4.11
CA PHE A 89 4.37 -12.82 4.70
C PHE A 89 3.20 -13.74 4.31
N GLU A 90 2.08 -13.22 3.78
CA GLU A 90 0.99 -14.03 3.20
C GLU A 90 1.44 -14.82 1.96
N PHE A 91 2.57 -14.45 1.34
CA PHE A 91 3.16 -15.16 0.19
C PHE A 91 4.15 -16.24 0.58
N ILE A 92 4.60 -16.28 1.84
CA ILE A 92 5.64 -17.20 2.29
C ILE A 92 5.01 -18.52 2.71
N ASN A 93 5.54 -19.61 2.18
CA ASN A 93 5.02 -20.96 2.34
C ASN A 93 4.97 -21.46 3.81
N HIS A 94 3.89 -22.15 4.13
CA HIS A 94 3.65 -22.90 5.36
C HIS A 94 4.06 -24.38 5.22
N ASN A 95 5.32 -24.68 4.92
CA ASN A 95 5.74 -26.08 4.99
C ASN A 95 5.81 -26.52 6.47
N PRO A 96 4.91 -27.36 7.00
CA PRO A 96 4.92 -27.73 8.42
C PRO A 96 6.16 -28.54 8.81
N MET A 97 6.82 -29.14 7.81
CA MET A 97 8.06 -29.89 7.97
C MET A 97 9.31 -29.00 7.92
N ALA A 98 9.20 -27.77 7.41
CA ALA A 98 10.31 -26.81 7.40
C ALA A 98 10.22 -25.95 8.67
N GLN A 99 11.00 -26.33 9.69
CA GLN A 99 10.87 -25.75 11.04
C GLN A 99 11.14 -24.23 11.13
N ASN A 100 11.75 -23.59 10.13
CA ASN A 100 12.51 -22.36 10.40
C ASN A 100 12.26 -21.17 9.45
N GLY A 101 11.44 -21.27 8.41
CA GLY A 101 11.33 -20.19 7.41
C GLY A 101 10.47 -19.01 7.87
N HIS A 102 9.15 -19.19 7.81
CA HIS A 102 8.17 -18.11 8.03
C HIS A 102 8.22 -17.52 9.45
N ALA A 103 8.19 -18.35 10.49
CA ALA A 103 8.13 -17.86 11.87
C ALA A 103 9.42 -17.14 12.29
N SER A 104 10.59 -17.64 11.87
CA SER A 104 11.88 -17.01 12.13
C SER A 104 11.98 -15.66 11.44
N ALA A 105 11.70 -15.62 10.14
CA ALA A 105 11.70 -14.37 9.38
C ALA A 105 10.71 -13.35 9.97
N TRP A 106 9.53 -13.78 10.42
CA TRP A 106 8.56 -12.89 11.07
C TRP A 106 9.11 -12.32 12.39
N ASN A 107 9.74 -13.15 13.21
CA ASN A 107 10.31 -12.72 14.48
C ASN A 107 11.43 -11.68 14.31
N ILE A 108 12.16 -11.77 13.20
CA ILE A 108 13.22 -10.82 12.86
C ILE A 108 12.62 -9.53 12.28
N LEU A 109 11.72 -9.64 11.29
CA LEU A 109 11.30 -8.51 10.46
C LEU A 109 10.02 -7.83 10.93
N GLY A 110 9.06 -8.54 11.52
CA GLY A 110 7.69 -8.06 11.76
C GLY A 110 7.62 -6.73 12.54
N ASN A 111 8.50 -6.54 13.53
CA ASN A 111 8.51 -5.33 14.35
C ASN A 111 9.36 -4.18 13.79
N MET A 112 10.34 -4.45 12.90
CA MET A 112 11.27 -3.41 12.43
C MET A 112 11.03 -2.99 10.98
N TRP A 113 10.45 -3.86 10.15
CA TRP A 113 10.43 -3.65 8.70
C TRP A 113 9.76 -2.34 8.28
N GLY A 114 8.62 -2.01 8.91
CA GLY A 114 7.89 -0.77 8.64
C GLY A 114 8.65 0.51 9.02
N GLY A 115 9.63 0.42 9.93
CA GLY A 115 10.49 1.53 10.33
C GLY A 115 11.74 1.70 9.46
N ILE A 116 12.07 0.72 8.61
CA ILE A 116 13.25 0.78 7.73
C ILE A 116 12.85 1.46 6.41
N GLN A 117 13.60 2.51 6.04
CA GLN A 117 13.39 3.19 4.77
C GLN A 117 13.95 2.36 3.60
N HIS A 118 13.09 1.56 2.97
CA HIS A 118 13.42 0.87 1.73
C HIS A 118 13.17 1.76 0.50
N ARG A 119 14.12 1.76 -0.44
CA ARG A 119 13.94 2.28 -1.79
C ARG A 119 13.99 1.12 -2.78
N TYR A 120 12.84 0.81 -3.38
CA TYR A 120 12.74 -0.09 -4.52
C TYR A 120 13.62 0.38 -5.69
N ILE A 121 14.30 -0.56 -6.34
CA ILE A 121 15.13 -0.30 -7.54
C ILE A 121 14.55 -1.03 -8.75
N ARG A 122 14.32 -2.34 -8.64
CA ARG A 122 13.79 -3.19 -9.73
C ARG A 122 13.38 -4.57 -9.23
N SER A 123 12.56 -5.26 -9.99
CA SER A 123 12.17 -6.65 -9.75
C SER A 123 12.02 -7.41 -11.08
N THR A 124 12.18 -8.73 -11.05
CA THR A 124 11.94 -9.60 -12.20
C THR A 124 11.56 -10.99 -11.74
N ILE A 125 10.68 -11.65 -12.50
CA ILE A 125 10.36 -13.08 -12.35
C ILE A 125 10.69 -13.80 -13.66
N ARG A 126 11.22 -15.01 -13.54
CA ARG A 126 11.65 -15.88 -14.65
C ARG A 126 11.27 -17.32 -14.29
N GLY A 127 10.17 -17.79 -14.86
CA GLY A 127 9.60 -19.09 -14.48
C GLY A 127 9.26 -19.09 -12.98
N ASN A 128 9.85 -20.02 -12.23
CA ASN A 128 9.63 -20.13 -10.80
C ASN A 128 10.62 -19.35 -9.92
N MET A 129 11.49 -18.51 -10.50
CA MET A 129 12.47 -17.73 -9.74
C MET A 129 12.18 -16.25 -9.87
N SER A 130 12.18 -15.51 -8.77
CA SER A 130 12.06 -14.06 -8.78
C SER A 130 13.18 -13.36 -8.02
N TRP A 131 13.40 -12.10 -8.34
CA TRP A 131 14.40 -11.24 -7.72
C TRP A 131 13.81 -9.88 -7.39
N VAL A 132 14.14 -9.38 -6.21
CA VAL A 132 13.81 -8.03 -5.76
C VAL A 132 15.10 -7.30 -5.42
N ASN A 133 15.32 -6.14 -6.03
CA ASN A 133 16.46 -5.28 -5.79
C ASN A 133 15.99 -3.97 -5.17
N TYR A 134 16.54 -3.64 -4.02
CA TYR A 134 16.21 -2.44 -3.28
C TYR A 134 17.42 -1.95 -2.49
N SER A 135 17.30 -0.79 -1.88
CA SER A 135 18.33 -0.26 -0.99
C SER A 135 17.73 0.14 0.35
N ALA A 136 18.53 0.01 1.40
CA ALA A 136 18.21 0.46 2.74
C ALA A 136 19.41 1.18 3.36
N PRO A 137 19.19 2.28 4.11
CA PRO A 137 20.25 2.94 4.88
C PRO A 137 20.98 1.94 5.77
N GLY A 138 22.32 2.00 5.78
CA GLY A 138 23.17 1.10 6.57
C GLY A 138 23.41 -0.29 5.96
N PHE A 139 22.59 -0.73 5.00
CA PHE A 139 22.73 -2.04 4.33
C PHE A 139 23.17 -1.94 2.86
N GLY A 140 23.06 -0.77 2.25
CA GLY A 140 23.42 -0.57 0.84
C GLY A 140 22.37 -1.15 -0.11
N THR A 141 22.82 -1.73 -1.21
CA THR A 141 21.96 -2.40 -2.20
C THR A 141 21.83 -3.88 -1.87
N ILE A 142 20.59 -4.35 -1.76
CA ILE A 142 20.22 -5.72 -1.42
C ILE A 142 19.53 -6.36 -2.61
N VAL A 143 19.87 -7.62 -2.88
CA VAL A 143 19.15 -8.45 -3.84
C VAL A 143 18.63 -9.66 -3.10
N ASP A 144 17.31 -9.79 -3.05
CA ASP A 144 16.68 -11.04 -2.63
C ASP A 144 16.31 -11.86 -3.86
N ARG A 145 16.56 -13.16 -3.80
CA ARG A 145 16.07 -14.15 -4.74
C ARG A 145 15.05 -15.05 -4.05
N PHE A 146 13.97 -15.37 -4.75
CA PHE A 146 12.89 -16.21 -4.23
C PHE A 146 12.60 -17.35 -5.22
N ARG A 147 12.26 -18.52 -4.68
CA ARG A 147 11.70 -19.63 -5.47
C ARG A 147 10.21 -19.75 -5.19
N TRP A 148 9.43 -19.82 -6.24
CA TRP A 148 7.99 -20.00 -6.22
C TRP A 148 7.62 -21.48 -6.41
N GLU A 149 6.63 -21.94 -5.68
CA GLU A 149 6.09 -23.30 -5.77
C GLU A 149 4.64 -23.29 -5.32
N GLY A 150 3.74 -23.76 -6.17
CA GLY A 150 2.30 -23.75 -5.88
C GLY A 150 1.75 -22.36 -5.53
N GLY A 151 2.31 -21.31 -6.14
CA GLY A 151 1.94 -19.91 -5.90
C GLY A 151 2.44 -19.31 -4.58
N CYS A 152 3.30 -20.00 -3.84
CA CYS A 152 3.95 -19.50 -2.63
C CYS A 152 5.46 -19.37 -2.80
N ILE A 153 6.07 -18.44 -2.08
CA ILE A 153 7.51 -18.35 -1.88
C ILE A 153 7.94 -19.52 -1.00
N ALA A 154 8.60 -20.50 -1.59
CA ALA A 154 9.07 -21.71 -0.94
C ALA A 154 10.48 -21.58 -0.35
N GLU A 155 11.34 -20.78 -0.99
CA GLU A 155 12.72 -20.54 -0.59
C GLU A 155 13.12 -19.08 -0.87
N HIS A 156 14.07 -18.58 -0.08
CA HIS A 156 14.60 -17.22 -0.11
C HIS A 156 16.13 -17.26 0.06
N TRP A 157 16.82 -16.40 -0.67
CA TRP A 157 18.26 -16.15 -0.54
C TRP A 157 18.51 -14.64 -0.61
N ASP A 158 19.37 -14.14 0.27
CA ASP A 158 19.74 -12.72 0.41
C ASP A 158 21.26 -12.50 0.41
N GLN A 159 22.03 -13.45 0.94
CA GLN A 159 23.48 -13.33 1.08
C GLN A 159 24.23 -13.61 -0.22
N GLY A 160 25.00 -12.61 -0.68
CA GLY A 160 25.87 -12.73 -1.85
C GLY A 160 25.12 -12.79 -3.19
N GLU A 161 23.80 -12.57 -3.17
CA GLU A 161 22.98 -12.59 -4.37
C GLU A 161 23.30 -11.43 -5.31
N ARG A 162 23.17 -11.70 -6.60
CA ARG A 162 23.34 -10.71 -7.66
C ARG A 162 22.08 -10.66 -8.49
N TYR A 163 21.69 -9.45 -8.86
CA TYR A 163 20.56 -9.28 -9.76
C TYR A 163 20.90 -9.92 -11.12
N PRO A 164 19.98 -10.69 -11.70
CA PRO A 164 20.29 -11.42 -12.93
C PRO A 164 20.56 -10.46 -14.08
N ALA A 165 21.51 -10.81 -14.93
CA ALA A 165 21.77 -10.10 -16.17
C ALA A 165 20.50 -10.06 -17.03
N ARG A 166 20.34 -8.99 -17.84
CA ARG A 166 19.26 -8.93 -18.83
C ARG A 166 19.40 -10.13 -19.78
N LYS A 167 18.28 -10.79 -20.08
CA LYS A 167 18.23 -11.80 -21.13
C LYS A 167 18.19 -11.08 -22.48
#